data_AF-A0AAN6S1B9-F1
#
_entry.id   AF-A0AAN6S1B9-F1
#
_cell.length_a   1.000
_cell.length_b   1.000
_cell.length_c   1.000
_cell.angle_alpha   90.00
_cell.angle_beta   90.00
_cell.angle_gamma   90.00
#
_symmetry.space_group_name_H-M   'P 1'
#
loop_
_entity.id
_entity.type
_entity.pdbx_description
1 polymer ?
#
loop_
_entity_poly.entity_id
_entity_poly.type
_entity_poly.pdbx_seq_one_letter_code
_entity_poly.pdbx_strand_id
1 'polypeptide(L)'
;VTKIVALALGQIYDANKQRCRQHALVLALKQFIAKHNATDLDKVQCFAQDPQYEPVDKQVLAERGITVVNDPRGILEIDETSVVVTFSAAIPVWALIADMARPAIIV
;
A
#
# COMPACT_ATOMS: atom_id res chain seq x y z
N VAL A 1 6.44 -5.66 -12.26
CA VAL A 1 5.97 -5.03 -11.00
C VAL A 1 5.93 -3.53 -11.18
N THR A 2 4.75 -2.92 -11.11
CA THR A 2 4.55 -1.48 -11.40
C THR A 2 3.62 -0.79 -10.40
N LYS A 3 2.97 -1.56 -9.53
CA LYS A 3 1.93 -1.10 -8.63
C LYS A 3 2.16 -1.61 -7.21
N ILE A 4 1.82 -0.79 -6.22
CA ILE A 4 1.83 -1.15 -4.80
C ILE A 4 0.41 -0.98 -4.26
N VAL A 5 -0.06 -1.98 -3.51
CA VAL A 5 -1.32 -1.91 -2.76
C VAL A 5 -1.02 -2.19 -1.29
N ALA A 6 -1.17 -1.18 -0.45
CA ALA A 6 -0.90 -1.28 0.98
C ALA A 6 -2.21 -1.32 1.78
N LEU A 7 -2.39 -2.37 2.58
CA LEU A 7 -3.63 -2.65 3.32
C LEU A 7 -3.34 -2.79 4.81
N ALA A 8 -4.15 -2.16 5.66
CA ALA A 8 -4.09 -2.29 7.11
C ALA A 8 -2.74 -1.88 7.75
N LEU A 9 -2.29 -0.64 7.49
CA LEU A 9 -1.06 -0.06 8.04
C LEU A 9 -1.28 0.74 9.35
N GLY A 10 -2.54 0.97 9.74
CA GLY A 10 -2.94 1.84 10.83
C GLY A 10 -2.72 3.33 10.57
N GLN A 11 -3.12 4.17 11.53
CA GLN A 11 -2.94 5.62 11.47
C GLN A 11 -1.46 6.06 11.53
N ILE A 12 -1.13 7.18 10.90
CA ILE A 12 0.24 7.73 10.86
C ILE A 12 0.50 8.63 12.06
N TYR A 13 -0.49 9.42 12.46
CA TYR A 13 -0.30 10.51 13.44
C TYR A 13 -0.10 10.02 14.88
N ASP A 14 -0.63 8.86 15.23
CA ASP A 14 -0.36 8.21 16.50
C ASP A 14 1.08 7.69 16.45
N ALA A 15 1.99 8.31 17.20
CA ALA A 15 3.46 8.17 17.15
C ALA A 15 4.01 6.75 17.46
N ASN A 16 3.18 5.73 17.27
CA ASN A 16 3.53 4.34 17.23
C ASN A 16 4.59 4.09 16.15
N LYS A 17 5.83 3.88 16.60
CA LYS A 17 7.00 3.60 15.76
C LYS A 17 6.76 2.47 14.75
N GLN A 18 5.90 1.50 15.08
CA GLN A 18 5.60 0.40 14.17
C GLN A 18 4.81 0.87 12.95
N ARG A 19 3.76 1.68 13.14
CA ARG A 19 2.95 2.21 12.04
C ARG A 19 3.78 3.11 11.14
N CYS A 20 4.65 3.95 11.72
CA CYS A 20 5.58 4.76 10.93
C CYS A 20 6.52 3.89 10.06
N ARG A 21 7.04 2.77 10.60
CA ARG A 21 7.89 1.84 9.82
C ARG A 21 7.13 1.17 8.68
N GLN A 22 5.88 0.79 8.90
CA GLN A 22 5.03 0.17 7.87
C GLN A 22 4.82 1.15 6.70
N HIS A 23 4.54 2.42 6.98
CA HIS A 23 4.44 3.46 5.96
C HIS A 23 5.79 3.76 5.28
N ALA A 24 6.88 3.79 6.04
CA ALA A 24 8.22 3.98 5.50
C ALA A 24 8.63 2.85 4.54
N LEU A 25 8.23 1.61 4.84
CA LEU A 25 8.44 0.47 3.95
C LEU A 25 7.74 0.66 2.60
N VAL A 26 6.48 1.12 2.59
CA VAL A 26 5.74 1.40 1.35
C VAL A 26 6.46 2.46 0.50
N LEU A 27 6.98 3.52 1.13
CA LEU A 27 7.76 4.55 0.44
C LEU A 27 9.09 3.99 -0.11
N ALA A 28 9.78 3.17 0.67
CA ALA A 28 11.02 2.52 0.24
C ALA A 28 10.80 1.58 -0.95
N LEU A 29 9.71 0.80 -0.94
CA LEU A 29 9.32 -0.06 -2.05
C LEU A 29 8.98 0.76 -3.30
N LYS A 30 8.27 1.87 -3.15
CA LYS A 30 7.95 2.79 -4.27
C LYS A 30 9.23 3.32 -4.93
N GLN A 31 10.20 3.77 -4.12
CA GLN A 31 11.51 4.22 -4.60
C GLN A 31 12.31 3.10 -5.27
N PHE A 32 12.30 1.91 -4.67
CA PHE A 32 13.00 0.74 -5.21
C PHE A 32 12.46 0.34 -6.58
N ILE A 33 11.13 0.23 -6.71
CA ILE A 33 10.46 -0.14 -7.97
C ILE A 33 10.71 0.91 -9.05
N ALA A 34 10.60 2.20 -8.71
CA ALA A 34 10.88 3.29 -9.65
C ALA A 34 12.32 3.19 -10.20
N LYS A 35 13.30 3.04 -9.31
CA LYS A 35 14.72 2.90 -9.67
C LYS A 35 14.97 1.64 -10.50
N HIS A 36 14.43 0.51 -10.08
CA HIS A 36 14.62 -0.78 -10.76
C HIS A 36 14.06 -0.76 -12.18
N ASN A 37 12.92 -0.10 -12.38
CA ASN A 37 12.27 -0.01 -13.68
C ASN A 37 12.75 1.18 -14.54
N ALA A 38 13.78 1.92 -14.10
CA ALA A 38 14.27 3.14 -14.74
C ALA A 38 13.14 4.13 -15.08
N THR A 39 12.23 4.32 -14.13
CA THR A 39 11.04 5.16 -14.29
C THR A 39 10.91 6.19 -13.17
N ASP A 40 10.09 7.20 -13.39
CA ASP A 40 9.84 8.26 -12.42
C ASP A 40 8.95 7.77 -11.27
N LEU A 41 9.10 8.38 -10.09
CA LEU A 41 8.36 8.00 -8.88
C LEU A 41 6.85 8.14 -8.99
N ASP A 42 6.37 9.10 -9.78
CA ASP A 42 4.96 9.37 -10.07
C ASP A 42 4.32 8.30 -10.97
N LYS A 43 5.13 7.56 -11.75
CA LYS A 43 4.66 6.46 -12.59
C LYS A 43 4.42 5.16 -11.82
N VAL A 44 4.96 5.03 -10.61
CA VAL A 44 4.67 3.88 -9.74
C VAL A 44 3.35 4.11 -9.02
N GLN A 45 2.31 3.41 -9.46
CA GLN A 45 1.00 3.47 -8.82
C GLN A 45 1.08 2.95 -7.40
N CYS A 46 0.55 3.71 -6.44
CA CYS A 46 0.58 3.33 -5.03
C CYS A 46 -0.78 3.63 -4.39
N PHE A 47 -1.47 2.58 -3.96
CA PHE A 47 -2.75 2.66 -3.28
C PHE A 47 -2.59 2.29 -1.81
N ALA A 48 -3.34 2.97 -0.94
CA ALA A 48 -3.43 2.62 0.47
C ALA A 48 -4.87 2.52 0.91
N GLN A 49 -5.17 1.54 1.78
CA GLN A 49 -6.47 1.39 2.41
C GLN A 49 -6.31 1.00 3.87
N ASP A 50 -6.86 1.83 4.74
CA ASP A 50 -7.07 1.50 6.14
C ASP A 50 -8.35 2.20 6.64
N PRO A 51 -9.32 1.46 7.20
CA PRO A 51 -10.54 2.06 7.76
C PRO A 51 -10.26 3.07 8.88
N GLN A 52 -9.10 3.00 9.53
CA GLN A 52 -8.71 3.90 10.61
C GLN A 52 -8.12 5.22 10.12
N TYR A 53 -7.81 5.38 8.82
CA TYR A 53 -7.23 6.62 8.32
C TYR A 53 -8.14 7.83 8.52
N GLU A 54 -7.60 8.82 9.21
CA GLU A 54 -8.21 10.12 9.40
C GLU A 54 -7.84 11.08 8.24
N PRO A 55 -8.53 12.23 8.11
CA PRO A 55 -8.24 13.19 7.05
C PRO A 55 -6.76 13.62 6.99
N VAL A 56 -6.10 13.74 8.15
CA VAL A 56 -4.67 14.07 8.23
C VAL A 56 -3.79 12.98 7.63
N ASP A 57 -4.10 11.71 7.87
CA ASP A 57 -3.36 10.59 7.30
C ASP A 57 -3.50 10.60 5.77
N LYS A 58 -4.72 10.81 5.27
CA LYS A 58 -5.02 10.87 3.83
C LYS A 58 -4.27 12.01 3.15
N GLN A 59 -4.21 13.19 3.77
CA GLN A 59 -3.45 14.31 3.25
C GLN A 59 -1.95 13.98 3.16
N VAL A 60 -1.37 13.47 4.26
CA VAL A 60 0.06 13.13 4.35
C VAL A 60 0.44 12.03 3.35
N LEU A 61 -0.45 11.08 3.08
CA LEU A 61 -0.27 10.04 2.05
C LEU A 61 -0.34 10.62 0.63
N ALA A 62 -1.31 11.50 0.37
CA ALA A 62 -1.48 12.15 -0.93
C ALA A 62 -0.25 13.01 -1.30
N GLU A 63 0.32 13.75 -0.35
CA GLU A 63 1.55 14.53 -0.52
C GLU A 63 2.76 13.66 -0.94
N ARG A 64 2.72 12.36 -0.66
CA ARG A 64 3.75 11.39 -1.06
C ARG A 64 3.37 10.59 -2.33
N GLY A 65 2.32 11.00 -3.01
CA GLY A 65 1.78 10.35 -4.21
C GLY A 65 1.24 8.96 -3.91
N ILE A 66 0.57 8.79 -2.77
CA ILE A 66 -0.16 7.57 -2.40
C ILE A 66 -1.65 7.89 -2.44
N THR A 67 -2.40 7.15 -3.24
CA THR A 67 -3.85 7.31 -3.37
C THR A 67 -4.54 6.49 -2.28
N VAL A 68 -5.20 7.16 -1.33
CA VAL A 68 -6.04 6.47 -0.35
C VAL A 68 -7.38 6.13 -0.96
N VAL A 69 -7.78 4.86 -0.86
CA VAL A 69 -9.05 4.35 -1.37
C VAL A 69 -9.94 3.87 -0.22
N ASN A 70 -11.26 3.87 -0.43
CA ASN A 70 -12.23 3.43 0.57
C ASN A 70 -12.25 1.91 0.69
N ASP A 71 -12.47 1.37 1.89
CA ASP A 71 -12.68 -0.07 2.09
C ASP A 71 -13.96 -0.56 1.37
N PRO A 72 -13.94 -1.64 0.55
CA PRO A 72 -12.83 -2.58 0.23
C PRO A 72 -12.17 -2.37 -1.15
N ARG A 73 -12.16 -1.14 -1.69
CA ARG A 73 -11.63 -0.84 -3.03
C ARG A 73 -10.16 -1.20 -3.21
N GLY A 74 -9.33 -1.10 -2.17
CA GLY A 74 -7.91 -1.43 -2.22
C GLY A 74 -7.66 -2.87 -2.66
N ILE A 75 -8.52 -3.81 -2.25
CA ILE A 75 -8.44 -5.20 -2.70
C ILE A 75 -8.67 -5.31 -4.21
N LEU A 76 -9.57 -4.50 -4.77
CA LEU A 76 -9.87 -4.48 -6.20
C LEU A 76 -8.75 -3.87 -7.05
N GLU A 77 -7.83 -3.12 -6.43
CA GLU A 77 -6.66 -2.58 -7.12
C GLU A 77 -5.53 -3.63 -7.26
N ILE A 78 -5.67 -4.83 -6.70
CA ILE A 78 -4.63 -5.88 -6.75
C ILE A 78 -4.70 -6.64 -8.07
N ASP A 79 -3.57 -6.77 -8.75
CA ASP A 79 -3.40 -7.62 -9.94
C ASP A 79 -2.03 -8.31 -9.92
N GLU A 80 -1.72 -9.04 -10.99
CA GLU A 80 -0.48 -9.81 -11.17
C GLU A 80 0.79 -8.93 -11.12
N THR A 81 0.67 -7.62 -11.34
CA THR A 81 1.79 -6.66 -11.33
C THR A 81 1.98 -5.97 -9.98
N SER A 82 1.10 -6.24 -9.02
CA SER A 82 1.11 -5.62 -7.70
C SER A 82 2.15 -6.21 -6.75
N VAL A 83 2.74 -5.34 -5.94
CA VAL A 83 3.25 -5.68 -4.60
C VAL A 83 2.14 -5.40 -3.59
N VAL A 84 1.76 -6.41 -2.83
CA VAL A 84 0.79 -6.27 -1.73
C VAL A 84 1.55 -6.18 -0.42
N VAL A 85 1.30 -5.13 0.36
CA VAL A 85 1.87 -4.93 1.70
C VAL A 85 0.74 -4.97 2.71
N THR A 86 0.74 -5.92 3.64
CA THR A 86 -0.30 -6.00 4.67
C THR A 86 0.21 -6.55 6.00
N PHE A 87 -0.29 -6.02 7.11
CA PHE A 87 0.17 -6.42 8.45
C PHE A 87 -0.95 -6.92 9.35
N SER A 88 -1.94 -6.07 9.65
CA SER A 88 -2.99 -6.38 10.64
C SER A 88 -4.38 -6.30 10.02
N ALA A 89 -4.56 -6.92 8.84
CA ALA A 89 -5.86 -6.96 8.19
C ALA A 89 -6.87 -7.81 8.99
N ALA A 90 -8.10 -7.31 9.10
CA ALA A 90 -9.18 -8.02 9.80
C ALA A 90 -9.66 -9.28 9.06
N ILE A 91 -9.32 -9.42 7.79
CA ILE A 91 -9.67 -10.55 6.91
C ILE A 91 -8.38 -11.24 6.42
N PRO A 92 -8.42 -12.52 6.04
CA PRO A 92 -7.26 -13.25 5.51
C PRO A 92 -6.97 -12.80 4.08
N VAL A 93 -6.42 -11.59 3.93
CA VAL A 93 -6.12 -10.95 2.64
C VAL A 93 -5.31 -11.86 1.74
N TRP A 94 -4.31 -12.57 2.28
CA TRP A 94 -3.47 -13.52 1.55
C TRP A 94 -4.26 -14.66 0.91
N ALA A 95 -5.27 -15.21 1.61
CA ALA A 95 -6.11 -16.28 1.07
C ALA A 95 -6.98 -15.79 -0.09
N LEU A 96 -7.48 -14.56 0.01
CA LEU A 96 -8.31 -13.93 -1.02
C LEU A 96 -7.49 -13.62 -2.29
N ILE A 97 -6.32 -12.99 -2.14
CA ILE A 97 -5.53 -12.50 -3.27
C ILE A 97 -4.79 -13.62 -4.00
N ALA A 98 -4.42 -14.71 -3.31
CA ALA A 98 -3.74 -15.85 -3.92
C ALA A 98 -4.64 -16.55 -4.95
N ASP A 99 -5.96 -16.58 -4.70
CA ASP A 99 -6.92 -17.19 -5.61
C ASP A 99 -7.35 -16.20 -6.71
N MET A 100 -7.61 -14.94 -6.36
CA MET A 100 -8.19 -13.95 -7.28
C MET A 100 -7.18 -13.29 -8.23
N ALA A 101 -6.01 -12.89 -7.73
CA ALA A 101 -5.15 -11.91 -8.43
C ALA A 101 -3.69 -12.35 -8.60
N ARG A 102 -3.18 -13.26 -7.76
CA ARG A 102 -1.80 -13.79 -7.81
C ARG A 102 -0.74 -12.70 -7.96
N PRO A 103 -0.65 -11.78 -6.98
CA PRO A 103 0.30 -10.68 -7.05
C PRO A 103 1.74 -11.18 -7.10
N ALA A 104 2.61 -10.40 -7.75
CA ALA A 104 4.01 -10.73 -7.91
C ALA A 104 4.76 -10.86 -6.57
N ILE A 105 4.39 -10.06 -5.57
CA ILE A 105 5.04 -10.02 -4.26
C ILE A 105 3.98 -9.79 -3.18
N ILE A 106 4.08 -10.53 -2.07
CA ILE A 106 3.29 -10.33 -0.84
C ILE A 106 4.26 -10.09 0.30
N VAL A 107 4.03 -9.04 1.09
CA VAL A 107 4.82 -8.61 2.25
C VAL A 107 3.93 -8.51 3.48
#